data_AF-A0A497L2Z1-F1
#
_entry.id   AF-A0A497L2Z1-F1
#
_cell.length_a   1.000
_cell.length_b   1.000
_cell.length_c   1.000
_cell.angle_alpha   90.00
_cell.angle_beta   90.00
_cell.angle_gamma   90.00
#
_symmetry.space_group_name_H-M   'P 1'
#
loop_
_entity.id
_entity.type
_entity.pdbx_description
1 polymer ?
#
loop_
_entity_poly.entity_id
_entity_poly.type
_entity_poly.pdbx_seq_one_letter_code
_entity_poly.pdbx_strand_id
1 'polypeptide(L)'
;MVNELWQPILYLLGQGFISGLVVGFGARKLNKAIAAIFGVLILAINVLWFSRMLGMDTGFVILNQLADALFNLLPFTWAEVQRGLGPMLIVSTQVPFIAGFLLGAAAGFKLA
;
A
#
# COMPACT_ATOMS: atom_id res chain seq x y z
N MET A 1 -2.28 1.08 -24.30
CA MET A 1 -1.08 1.71 -23.70
C MET A 1 -1.42 2.68 -22.57
N VAL A 2 -2.25 3.73 -22.73
CA VAL A 2 -2.57 4.66 -21.62
C VAL A 2 -3.35 3.98 -20.47
N ASN A 3 -4.22 3.01 -20.77
CA ASN A 3 -5.02 2.31 -19.75
C ASN A 3 -4.22 1.39 -18.79
N GLU A 4 -3.01 0.95 -19.16
CA GLU A 4 -2.24 -0.02 -18.35
C GLU A 4 -1.46 0.65 -17.21
N LEU A 5 -1.17 1.95 -17.32
CA LEU A 5 -0.42 2.70 -16.28
C LEU A 5 -1.31 3.21 -15.15
N TRP A 6 -2.58 3.50 -15.43
CA TRP A 6 -3.49 4.06 -14.44
C TRP A 6 -3.98 3.01 -13.42
N GLN A 7 -4.06 1.74 -13.82
CA GLN A 7 -4.54 0.67 -12.93
C GLN A 7 -3.66 0.50 -11.68
N PRO A 8 -2.31 0.38 -11.78
CA PRO A 8 -1.45 0.30 -10.59
C PRO A 8 -1.56 1.55 -9.70
N ILE A 9 -1.61 2.73 -10.31
CA ILE A 9 -1.69 4.01 -9.60
C ILE A 9 -3.00 4.14 -8.82
N LEU A 10 -4.13 3.85 -9.47
CA LEU A 10 -5.45 3.90 -8.84
C LEU A 10 -5.61 2.81 -7.78
N TYR A 11 -5.04 1.62 -8.01
CA TYR A 11 -5.02 0.55 -7.02
C TYR A 11 -4.29 1.00 -5.76
N LEU A 12 -3.08 1.57 -5.91
CA LEU A 12 -2.28 2.08 -4.80
C LEU A 12 -2.94 3.24 -4.07
N LEU A 13 -3.57 4.14 -4.80
CA LEU A 13 -4.32 5.25 -4.24
C LEU A 13 -5.54 4.75 -3.45
N GLY A 14 -6.28 3.78 -4.00
CA GLY A 14 -7.42 3.16 -3.33
C GLY A 14 -7.01 2.39 -2.07
N GLN A 15 -5.95 1.60 -2.14
CA GLN A 15 -5.39 0.89 -0.99
C GLN A 15 -4.88 1.86 0.08
N GLY A 16 -4.16 2.91 -0.32
CA GLY A 16 -3.77 4.00 0.55
C GLY A 16 -4.98 4.57 1.26
N PHE A 17 -6.03 4.94 0.51
CA PHE A 17 -7.26 5.50 1.04
C PHE A 17 -7.97 4.58 2.05
N ILE A 18 -8.13 3.30 1.73
CA ILE A 18 -8.75 2.33 2.65
C ILE A 18 -7.91 2.18 3.93
N SER A 19 -6.59 2.03 3.78
CA SER A 19 -5.67 1.89 4.93
C SER A 19 -5.70 3.13 5.81
N GLY A 20 -5.67 4.31 5.18
CA GLY A 20 -5.78 5.60 5.85
C GLY A 20 -7.11 5.72 6.60
N LEU A 21 -8.23 5.36 5.98
CA LEU A 21 -9.55 5.36 6.61
C LEU A 21 -9.58 4.58 7.93
N VAL A 22 -9.03 3.36 7.92
CA VAL A 22 -8.94 2.50 9.10
C VAL A 22 -8.10 3.16 10.19
N VAL A 23 -6.93 3.71 9.83
CA VAL A 23 -6.05 4.40 10.79
C VAL A 23 -6.70 5.66 11.34
N GLY A 24 -7.29 6.50 10.50
CA GLY A 24 -7.94 7.75 10.92
C GLY A 24 -9.12 7.50 11.85
N PHE A 25 -9.94 6.50 11.53
CA PHE A 25 -11.05 6.08 12.39
C PHE A 25 -10.55 5.50 13.72
N GLY A 26 -9.53 4.63 13.65
CA GLY A 26 -8.88 4.05 14.83
C GLY A 26 -8.25 5.12 15.72
N ALA A 27 -7.60 6.13 15.15
CA ALA A 27 -6.96 7.21 15.90
C ALA A 27 -7.96 8.08 16.70
N ARG A 28 -9.22 8.16 16.24
CA ARG A 28 -10.26 8.93 16.93
C ARG A 28 -11.08 8.10 17.92
N LYS A 29 -11.42 6.85 17.59
CA LYS A 29 -12.28 5.99 18.45
C LYS A 29 -11.52 5.02 19.35
N LEU A 30 -10.33 4.59 18.97
CA LEU A 30 -9.57 3.60 19.73
C LEU A 30 -8.53 4.27 20.62
N ASN A 31 -8.00 3.51 21.57
CA ASN A 31 -6.87 3.93 22.38
C ASN A 31 -5.68 4.24 21.45
N LYS A 32 -4.94 5.34 21.74
CA LYS A 32 -3.78 5.80 20.97
C LYS A 32 -2.76 4.67 20.72
N ALA A 33 -2.59 3.76 21.69
CA ALA A 33 -1.74 2.59 21.55
C ALA A 33 -2.20 1.64 20.43
N ILE A 34 -3.51 1.39 20.31
CA ILE A 34 -4.09 0.51 19.30
C ILE A 34 -3.99 1.15 17.91
N ALA A 35 -4.28 2.46 17.80
CA ALA A 35 -4.10 3.20 16.56
C ALA A 35 -2.64 3.20 16.08
N ALA A 36 -1.68 3.34 17.00
CA ALA A 36 -0.25 3.23 16.70
C ALA A 36 0.12 1.84 16.18
N ILE A 37 -0.38 0.77 16.80
CA ILE A 37 -0.16 -0.61 16.33
C ILE A 37 -0.69 -0.80 14.91
N PHE A 38 -1.91 -0.32 14.61
CA PHE A 38 -2.47 -0.40 13.25
C PHE A 38 -1.65 0.40 12.24
N GLY A 39 -1.20 1.61 12.59
CA GLY A 39 -0.34 2.41 11.73
C GLY A 39 0.98 1.73 11.43
N VAL A 40 1.63 1.15 12.44
CA VAL A 40 2.89 0.39 12.28
C VAL A 40 2.68 -0.86 11.44
N LEU A 41 1.59 -1.61 11.64
CA LEU A 41 1.26 -2.79 10.83
C LEU A 41 1.05 -2.42 9.36
N ILE A 42 0.33 -1.34 9.08
CA ILE A 42 0.09 -0.88 7.71
C ILE A 42 1.40 -0.44 7.04
N LEU A 43 2.26 0.27 7.77
CA LEU A 43 3.61 0.61 7.29
C LEU A 43 4.44 -0.66 7.01
N ALA A 44 4.43 -1.63 7.92
CA ALA A 44 5.17 -2.88 7.76
C ALA A 44 4.69 -3.67 6.54
N ILE A 45 3.38 -3.78 6.33
CA ILE A 45 2.79 -4.42 5.15
C ILE A 45 3.21 -3.68 3.88
N ASN A 46 3.19 -2.34 3.89
CA ASN A 46 3.58 -1.54 2.72
C ASN A 46 5.07 -1.70 2.39
N VAL A 47 5.95 -1.69 3.41
CA VAL A 47 7.38 -1.93 3.25
C VAL A 47 7.66 -3.35 2.75
N LEU A 48 6.99 -4.36 3.30
CA LEU A 48 7.11 -5.74 2.83
C LEU A 48 6.71 -5.86 1.37
N TRP A 49 5.58 -5.27 1.01
CA TRP A 49 5.07 -5.29 -0.34
C TRP A 49 6.02 -4.58 -1.31
N PHE A 50 6.53 -3.41 -0.95
CA PHE A 50 7.48 -2.64 -1.76
C PHE A 50 8.84 -3.33 -1.90
N SER A 51 9.36 -3.91 -0.81
CA SER A 51 10.61 -4.68 -0.84
C SER A 51 10.50 -5.87 -1.77
N ARG A 52 9.37 -6.58 -1.69
CA ARG A 52 9.10 -7.71 -2.56
C ARG A 52 8.87 -7.28 -4.01
N MET A 53 8.25 -6.10 -4.22
CA MET A 53 8.15 -5.45 -5.53
C MET A 53 9.53 -5.17 -6.12
N LEU A 54 10.52 -4.74 -5.32
CA LEU A 54 11.91 -4.56 -5.75
C LEU A 54 12.67 -5.88 -5.99
N GLY A 55 12.01 -7.04 -5.89
CA GLY A 55 12.63 -8.35 -6.02
C GLY A 55 13.50 -8.74 -4.82
N MET A 56 13.37 -8.04 -3.69
CA MET A 56 14.10 -8.38 -2.47
C MET A 56 13.33 -9.46 -1.71
N ASP A 57 14.02 -10.55 -1.38
CA ASP A 57 13.52 -11.52 -0.41
C ASP A 57 13.75 -10.99 1.00
N THR A 58 12.76 -11.17 1.87
CA THR A 58 12.99 -11.03 3.31
C THR A 58 13.65 -12.29 3.84
N GLY A 59 14.45 -12.18 4.92
CA GLY A 59 15.05 -13.34 5.59
C GLY A 59 14.05 -14.33 6.20
N PHE A 60 12.74 -14.06 6.09
CA PHE A 60 11.65 -14.87 6.64
C PHE A 60 10.79 -15.46 5.51
N VAL A 61 10.88 -16.77 5.32
CA VAL A 61 10.16 -17.50 4.24
C VAL A 61 8.65 -17.27 4.28
N ILE A 62 8.05 -17.25 5.47
CA ILE A 62 6.59 -17.06 5.65
C ILE A 62 6.14 -15.67 5.16
N LEU A 63 6.95 -14.63 5.41
CA LEU A 63 6.63 -13.27 4.95
C LEU A 63 6.72 -13.17 3.44
N ASN A 64 7.69 -13.84 2.82
CA ASN A 64 7.79 -13.91 1.36
C ASN A 64 6.58 -14.61 0.74
N GLN A 65 6.13 -15.74 1.31
CA GLN A 65 4.94 -16.46 0.85
C GLN A 65 3.66 -15.63 0.98
N LEU A 66 3.49 -14.92 2.10
CA LEU A 66 2.37 -13.99 2.30
C LEU A 66 2.40 -12.86 1.28
N ALA A 67 3.57 -12.26 1.05
CA ALA A 67 3.73 -11.22 0.04
C ALA A 67 3.41 -11.75 -1.36
N ASP A 68 3.90 -12.93 -1.72
CA ASP A 68 3.65 -13.56 -3.03
C ASP A 68 2.17 -13.90 -3.23
N ALA A 69 1.49 -14.41 -2.20
CA ALA A 69 0.05 -14.64 -2.24
C ALA A 69 -0.74 -13.34 -2.46
N LEU A 70 -0.34 -12.26 -1.81
CA LEU A 70 -0.94 -10.94 -2.01
C LEU A 70 -0.65 -10.38 -3.40
N PHE A 71 0.56 -10.59 -3.94
CA PHE A 71 0.91 -10.20 -5.31
C PHE A 71 0.06 -10.92 -6.36
N ASN A 72 -0.20 -12.21 -6.16
CA ASN A 72 -1.02 -13.00 -7.08
C ASN A 72 -2.50 -12.57 -7.14
N LEU A 73 -2.97 -11.77 -6.16
CA LEU A 73 -4.32 -11.21 -6.16
C LEU A 73 -4.43 -9.89 -6.94
N LEU A 74 -3.31 -9.33 -7.38
CA LEU A 74 -3.29 -8.08 -8.13
C LEU A 74 -3.74 -8.29 -9.57
N PRO A 75 -4.49 -7.34 -10.16
CA PRO A 75 -4.92 -7.42 -11.55
C PRO A 75 -3.82 -7.10 -12.57
N PHE A 76 -2.56 -6.94 -12.13
CA PHE A 76 -1.41 -6.58 -12.94
C PHE A 76 -0.18 -7.38 -12.52
N THR A 77 0.71 -7.65 -13.49
CA THR A 77 1.95 -8.40 -13.25
C THR A 77 3.13 -7.48 -12.96
N TRP A 78 4.16 -8.01 -12.29
CA TRP A 78 5.40 -7.26 -12.05
C TRP A 78 6.07 -6.79 -13.36
N ALA A 79 6.04 -7.63 -14.39
CA ALA A 79 6.60 -7.30 -15.70
C ALA A 79 5.89 -6.11 -16.36
N GLU A 80 4.57 -5.96 -16.18
CA GLU A 80 3.80 -4.81 -16.65
C GLU A 80 4.18 -3.54 -15.90
N VAL A 81 4.33 -3.63 -14.57
CA VAL A 81 4.71 -2.48 -13.74
C VAL A 81 6.14 -2.03 -14.04
N GLN A 82 7.10 -2.93 -14.23
CA GLN A 82 8.46 -2.56 -14.65
C GLN A 82 8.51 -1.96 -16.05
N ARG A 83 7.79 -2.51 -17.03
CA ARG A 83 7.76 -1.93 -18.39
C ARG A 83 7.12 -0.56 -18.43
N GLY A 84 6.07 -0.34 -17.63
CA GLY A 84 5.33 0.92 -17.62
C GLY A 84 5.96 2.00 -16.76
N LEU A 85 6.41 1.65 -15.55
CA LEU A 85 6.84 2.61 -14.54
C LEU A 85 8.35 2.65 -14.32
N GLY A 86 9.10 1.65 -14.79
CA GLY A 86 10.58 1.61 -14.87
C GLY A 86 11.32 2.43 -13.80
N PRO A 87 12.09 3.47 -14.17
CA PRO A 87 12.85 4.29 -13.21
C PRO A 87 11.98 5.16 -12.29
N MET A 88 10.71 5.40 -12.64
CA MET A 88 9.76 6.17 -11.83
C MET A 88 9.01 5.32 -10.81
N LEU A 89 9.25 4.02 -10.75
CA LEU A 89 8.46 3.04 -9.99
C LEU A 89 8.37 3.36 -8.49
N ILE A 90 9.39 3.98 -7.90
CA ILE A 90 9.33 4.44 -6.50
C ILE A 90 8.32 5.58 -6.35
N VAL A 91 8.45 6.64 -7.15
CA VAL A 91 7.59 7.84 -7.05
C VAL A 91 6.15 7.50 -7.43
N SER A 92 5.99 6.75 -8.52
CA SER A 92 4.68 6.38 -9.08
C SER A 92 3.93 5.35 -8.24
N THR A 93 4.57 4.69 -7.28
CA THR A 93 3.88 3.79 -6.34
C THR A 93 3.69 4.41 -4.95
N GLN A 94 4.70 5.12 -4.44
CA GLN A 94 4.66 5.73 -3.11
C GLN A 94 3.78 6.98 -3.05
N VAL A 95 3.87 7.87 -4.04
CA VAL A 95 3.10 9.13 -4.01
C VAL A 95 1.58 8.86 -4.05
N PRO A 96 1.05 8.00 -4.94
CA PRO A 96 -0.38 7.70 -4.95
C PRO A 96 -0.84 7.03 -3.65
N PHE A 97 -0.05 6.10 -3.11
CA PHE A 97 -0.37 5.47 -1.83
C PHE A 97 -0.40 6.48 -0.68
N ILE A 98 0.63 7.32 -0.53
CA ILE A 98 0.69 8.34 0.53
C ILE A 98 -0.46 9.35 0.38
N ALA A 99 -0.73 9.82 -0.84
CA ALA A 99 -1.84 10.72 -1.11
C ALA A 99 -3.18 10.08 -0.72
N GLY A 100 -3.41 8.84 -1.16
CA GLY A 100 -4.57 8.06 -0.75
C GLY A 100 -4.66 7.92 0.77
N PHE A 101 -3.57 7.54 1.43
CA PHE A 101 -3.49 7.33 2.87
C PHE A 101 -3.83 8.60 3.65
N LEU A 102 -3.26 9.74 3.30
CA LEU A 102 -3.56 11.01 3.98
C LEU A 102 -5.03 11.43 3.78
N LEU A 103 -5.56 11.28 2.57
CA LEU A 103 -6.96 11.56 2.27
C LEU A 103 -7.90 10.62 3.04
N GLY A 104 -7.57 9.34 3.07
CA GLY A 104 -8.30 8.31 3.81
C GLY A 104 -8.26 8.57 5.32
N ALA A 105 -7.08 8.88 5.87
CA ALA A 105 -6.92 9.19 7.29
C ALA A 105 -7.70 10.43 7.70
N ALA A 106 -7.65 11.50 6.89
CA ALA A 106 -8.45 12.69 7.13
C ALA A 106 -9.96 12.39 7.08
N ALA A 107 -10.42 11.60 6.11
CA ALA A 107 -11.81 11.17 5.99
C ALA A 107 -12.24 10.30 7.18
N GLY A 108 -11.47 9.27 7.52
CA GLY A 108 -11.74 8.37 8.64
C GLY A 108 -11.74 9.07 9.98
N PHE A 109 -10.82 10.02 10.18
CA PHE A 109 -10.81 10.85 11.37
C PHE A 109 -12.05 11.76 11.46
N LYS A 110 -12.54 12.31 10.34
CA LYS A 110 -13.78 13.11 10.33
C LYS A 110 -15.04 12.28 10.54
N LEU A 111 -15.10 11.08 9.96
CA LEU A 111 -16.26 10.18 10.01
C LEU A 111 -16.41 9.43 11.34
N ALA A 112 -15.32 9.24 12.08
CA ALA A 112 -15.32 8.67 13.43
C ALA A 112 -15.98 9.56 14.49
#